data_AF-A0A6P8BJW1-F1
#
_entry.id   AF-A0A6P8BJW1-F1
#
_cell.length_a   1.000
_cell.length_b   1.000
_cell.length_c   1.000
_cell.angle_alpha   90.00
_cell.angle_beta   90.00
_cell.angle_gamma   90.00
#
_symmetry.space_group_name_H-M   'P 1'
#
loop_
_entity.id
_entity.type
_entity.pdbx_description
1 polymer ?
#
loop_
_entity_poly.entity_id
_entity_poly.type
_entity_poly.pdbx_seq_one_letter_code
_entity_poly.pdbx_strand_id
1 'polypeptide(L)'
;MYQLVLQCFEKACGSDHTSTLDTIGNLGNLYAEQGKHEEAEAMYQQALRGYEKAWGPDHMSTLNTIGSFGNLYAEQGKYRESETMYQRALQGYKKAWGPNHPLTLDTANSICLLYLDQGKDKEAEEMYQQALQCYEQD
;
A
#
# COMPACT_ATOMS: atom_id res chain seq x y z
N MET A 1 8.10 11.54 19.89
CA MET A 1 6.72 12.08 20.04
C MET A 1 5.67 11.04 19.66
N TYR A 2 5.73 10.43 18.47
CA TYR A 2 4.76 9.43 17.99
C TYR A 2 4.62 8.14 18.84
N GLN A 3 5.70 7.60 19.42
CA GLN A 3 5.59 6.41 20.31
C GLN A 3 4.79 6.67 21.59
N LEU A 4 4.89 7.87 22.16
CA LEU A 4 4.09 8.30 23.32
C LEU A 4 2.61 8.47 22.92
N VAL A 5 2.38 9.02 21.73
CA VAL A 5 1.03 9.19 21.15
C VAL A 5 0.38 7.82 20.91
N LEU A 6 1.12 6.84 20.39
CA LEU A 6 0.65 5.47 20.19
C LEU A 6 0.22 4.82 21.51
N GLN A 7 1.07 4.86 22.54
CA GLN A 7 0.73 4.30 23.86
C GLN A 7 -0.48 4.97 24.51
N CYS A 8 -0.67 6.28 24.31
CA CYS A 8 -1.86 6.99 24.76
C CYS A 8 -3.12 6.53 24.01
N PHE A 9 -3.06 6.36 22.70
CA PHE A 9 -4.20 5.92 21.89
C PHE A 9 -4.57 4.46 22.13
N GLU A 10 -3.59 3.56 22.25
CA GLU A 10 -3.85 2.15 22.58
C GLU A 10 -4.56 2.00 23.94
N LYS A 11 -4.17 2.79 24.94
CA LYS A 11 -4.83 2.81 26.25
C LYS A 11 -6.22 3.45 26.24
N ALA A 12 -6.44 4.47 25.40
CA ALA A 12 -7.67 5.27 25.42
C ALA A 12 -8.77 4.70 24.50
N CYS A 13 -8.42 4.26 23.29
CA CYS A 13 -9.37 3.87 22.25
C CYS A 13 -9.26 2.39 21.85
N GLY A 14 -8.25 1.67 22.34
CA GLY A 14 -7.92 0.32 21.91
C GLY A 14 -7.02 0.30 20.67
N SER A 15 -6.30 -0.80 20.50
CA SER A 15 -5.33 -1.01 19.40
C SER A 15 -5.95 -0.94 18.00
N ASP A 16 -7.25 -1.20 17.90
CA ASP A 16 -7.95 -1.36 16.62
C ASP A 16 -8.75 -0.12 16.22
N HIS A 17 -8.69 0.96 17.02
CA HIS A 17 -9.37 2.21 16.67
C HIS A 17 -8.70 2.87 15.48
N THR A 18 -9.48 3.34 14.50
CA THR A 18 -8.98 3.87 13.23
C THR A 18 -7.90 4.94 13.39
N SER A 19 -8.07 5.90 14.32
CA SER A 19 -7.07 6.94 14.58
C SER A 19 -5.75 6.39 15.15
N THR A 20 -5.79 5.29 15.91
CA THR A 20 -4.59 4.58 16.37
C THR A 20 -3.88 3.96 15.17
N LEU A 21 -4.64 3.29 14.28
CA LEU A 21 -4.12 2.65 13.07
C LEU A 21 -3.52 3.67 12.08
N ASP A 22 -4.15 4.83 11.92
CA ASP A 22 -3.61 5.92 11.08
C ASP A 22 -2.26 6.40 11.64
N THR A 23 -2.16 6.52 12.97
CA THR A 23 -0.91 6.91 13.64
C THR A 23 0.18 5.85 13.43
N ILE A 24 -0.17 4.57 13.50
CA ILE A 24 0.75 3.45 13.24
C ILE A 24 1.22 3.46 11.78
N GLY A 25 0.31 3.62 10.82
CA GLY A 25 0.67 3.71 9.39
C GLY A 25 1.62 4.88 9.11
N ASN A 26 1.35 6.05 9.71
CA ASN A 26 2.22 7.22 9.58
C ASN A 26 3.60 7.01 10.22
N LEU A 27 3.67 6.26 11.33
CA LEU A 27 4.95 5.83 11.90
C LEU A 27 5.72 4.91 10.94
N GLY A 28 5.02 4.03 10.24
CA GLY A 28 5.60 3.20 9.18
C GLY A 28 6.24 4.03 8.07
N ASN A 29 5.51 5.04 7.56
CA ASN A 29 6.04 5.96 6.54
C ASN A 29 7.30 6.68 7.04
N LEU A 30 7.26 7.21 8.26
CA LEU A 30 8.40 7.90 8.86
C LEU A 30 9.65 6.99 9.02
N TYR A 31 9.46 5.71 9.35
CA TYR A 31 10.57 4.77 9.42
C TYR A 31 11.10 4.38 8.04
N ALA A 32 10.22 4.23 7.04
CA ALA A 32 10.63 3.98 5.66
C ALA A 32 11.51 5.13 5.13
N GLU A 33 11.09 6.39 5.33
CA GLU A 33 11.88 7.58 4.96
C GLU A 33 13.24 7.66 5.67
N GLN A 34 13.39 7.03 6.84
CA GLN A 34 14.65 6.95 7.58
C GLN A 34 15.53 5.76 7.17
N GLY A 35 15.10 4.93 6.22
CA GLY A 35 15.75 3.67 5.85
C GLY A 35 15.61 2.57 6.92
N LYS A 36 14.72 2.73 7.88
CA LYS A 36 14.44 1.77 8.97
C LYS A 36 13.37 0.78 8.52
N HIS A 37 13.76 -0.09 7.59
CA HIS A 37 12.80 -0.90 6.85
C HIS A 37 12.09 -1.94 7.73
N GLU A 38 12.78 -2.54 8.70
CA GLU A 38 12.18 -3.54 9.60
C GLU A 38 11.13 -2.90 10.52
N GLU A 39 11.42 -1.72 11.07
CA GLU A 39 10.48 -0.97 11.89
C GLU A 39 9.29 -0.48 11.07
N ALA A 40 9.51 -0.03 9.83
CA ALA A 40 8.44 0.35 8.91
C ALA A 40 7.51 -0.84 8.62
N GLU A 41 8.08 -2.00 8.30
CA GLU A 41 7.34 -3.23 8.02
C GLU A 41 6.48 -3.63 9.22
N ALA A 42 7.04 -3.60 10.44
CA ALA A 42 6.32 -3.93 11.66
C ALA A 42 5.10 -3.01 11.89
N MET A 43 5.27 -1.71 11.64
CA MET A 43 4.17 -0.74 11.75
C MET A 43 3.08 -1.01 10.71
N TYR A 44 3.45 -1.20 9.44
CA TYR A 44 2.46 -1.52 8.40
C TYR A 44 1.74 -2.84 8.66
N GLN A 45 2.42 -3.87 9.22
CA GLN A 45 1.78 -5.15 9.56
C GLN A 45 0.72 -4.96 10.66
N GLN A 46 1.02 -4.15 11.67
CA GLN A 46 0.09 -3.84 12.74
C GLN A 46 -1.11 -3.04 12.21
N ALA A 47 -0.88 -2.00 11.40
CA ALA A 47 -1.93 -1.20 10.78
C ALA A 47 -2.83 -2.06 9.88
N LEU A 48 -2.23 -2.90 9.03
CA LEU A 48 -2.94 -3.78 8.09
C LEU A 48 -3.92 -4.70 8.81
N ARG A 49 -3.44 -5.41 9.85
CA ARG A 49 -4.30 -6.31 10.64
C ARG A 49 -5.46 -5.58 11.30
N GLY A 50 -5.21 -4.37 11.79
CA GLY A 50 -6.25 -3.53 12.39
C GLY A 50 -7.31 -3.10 11.38
N TYR A 51 -6.90 -2.59 10.21
CA TYR A 51 -7.85 -2.16 9.19
C TYR A 51 -8.62 -3.33 8.57
N GLU A 52 -7.97 -4.47 8.32
CA GLU A 52 -8.65 -5.68 7.84
C GLU A 52 -9.73 -6.13 8.82
N LYS A 53 -9.45 -6.08 10.13
CA LYS A 53 -10.41 -6.45 11.17
C LYS A 53 -11.57 -5.44 11.26
N ALA A 54 -11.28 -4.16 11.19
CA ALA A 54 -12.28 -3.11 11.43
C ALA A 54 -13.14 -2.79 10.20
N TRP A 55 -12.58 -2.89 8.98
CA TRP A 55 -13.24 -2.42 7.75
C TRP A 55 -13.20 -3.45 6.61
N GLY A 56 -12.39 -4.51 6.73
CA GLY A 56 -12.25 -5.56 5.73
C GLY A 56 -11.07 -5.37 4.77
N PRO A 57 -10.83 -6.39 3.92
CA PRO A 57 -9.64 -6.47 3.06
C PRO A 57 -9.63 -5.45 1.91
N ASP A 58 -10.81 -5.03 1.44
CA ASP A 58 -10.96 -4.14 0.27
C ASP A 58 -11.17 -2.67 0.68
N HIS A 59 -11.06 -2.34 1.97
CA HIS A 59 -11.23 -0.97 2.44
C HIS A 59 -10.02 -0.09 2.06
N MET A 60 -10.26 1.21 1.84
CA MET A 60 -9.24 2.17 1.40
C MET A 60 -7.99 2.17 2.27
N SER A 61 -8.15 2.22 3.60
CA SER A 61 -7.00 2.23 4.50
C SER A 61 -6.21 0.90 4.46
N THR A 62 -6.90 -0.22 4.25
CA THR A 62 -6.27 -1.53 4.06
C THR A 62 -5.44 -1.55 2.79
N LEU A 63 -6.04 -1.13 1.67
CA LEU A 63 -5.39 -1.10 0.36
C LEU A 63 -4.23 -0.10 0.31
N ASN A 64 -4.38 1.08 0.94
CA ASN A 64 -3.30 2.05 1.08
C ASN A 64 -2.12 1.45 1.85
N THR A 65 -2.38 0.73 2.95
CA THR A 65 -1.33 0.06 3.73
C THR A 65 -0.61 -1.00 2.90
N ILE A 66 -1.35 -1.77 2.09
CA ILE A 66 -0.76 -2.74 1.15
C ILE A 66 0.12 -2.02 0.10
N GLY A 67 -0.33 -0.88 -0.43
CA GLY A 67 0.48 -0.04 -1.32
C GLY A 67 1.78 0.45 -0.67
N SER A 68 1.73 0.84 0.62
CA SER A 68 2.92 1.21 1.40
C SER A 68 3.91 0.06 1.55
N PHE A 69 3.46 -1.19 1.70
CA PHE A 69 4.36 -2.36 1.61
C PHE A 69 5.00 -2.50 0.23
N GLY A 70 4.24 -2.23 -0.84
CA GLY A 70 4.76 -2.21 -2.21
C GLY A 70 5.95 -1.26 -2.35
N ASN A 71 5.79 -0.01 -1.88
CA ASN A 71 6.85 1.00 -1.88
C ASN A 71 8.05 0.53 -1.06
N LEU A 72 7.81 0.08 0.17
CA LEU A 72 8.86 -0.34 1.10
C LEU A 72 9.72 -1.49 0.54
N TYR A 73 9.10 -2.44 -0.17
CA TYR A 73 9.82 -3.53 -0.81
C TYR A 73 10.55 -3.10 -2.09
N ALA A 74 10.00 -2.15 -2.85
CA ALA A 74 10.67 -1.58 -4.02
C ALA A 74 11.97 -0.86 -3.62
N GLU A 75 11.93 -0.05 -2.56
CA GLU A 75 13.11 0.65 -2.00
C GLU A 75 14.20 -0.32 -1.52
N GLN A 76 13.82 -1.54 -1.15
CA GLN A 76 14.74 -2.62 -0.75
C GLN A 76 15.28 -3.44 -1.93
N GLY A 77 14.83 -3.20 -3.16
CA GLY A 77 15.10 -4.05 -4.32
C GLY A 77 14.40 -5.42 -4.27
N LYS A 78 13.43 -5.60 -3.35
CA LYS A 78 12.60 -6.81 -3.21
C LYS A 78 11.43 -6.73 -4.20
N TYR A 79 11.76 -6.72 -5.48
CA TYR A 79 10.79 -6.40 -6.54
C TYR A 79 9.64 -7.40 -6.62
N ARG A 80 9.86 -8.69 -6.33
CA ARG A 80 8.81 -9.72 -6.38
C ARG A 80 7.77 -9.51 -5.27
N GLU A 81 8.24 -9.20 -4.06
CA GLU A 81 7.39 -8.88 -2.91
C GLU A 81 6.62 -7.58 -3.15
N SER A 82 7.29 -6.56 -3.69
CA SER A 82 6.68 -5.30 -4.08
C SER A 82 5.56 -5.49 -5.10
N GLU A 83 5.83 -6.24 -6.18
CA GLU A 83 4.85 -6.56 -7.22
C GLU A 83 3.63 -7.27 -6.64
N THR A 84 3.84 -8.24 -5.74
CA THR A 84 2.75 -8.98 -5.08
C THR A 84 1.84 -8.03 -4.29
N MET A 85 2.42 -7.06 -3.59
CA MET A 85 1.67 -6.08 -2.81
C MET A 85 0.88 -5.13 -3.71
N TYR A 86 1.53 -4.55 -4.73
CA TYR A 86 0.82 -3.66 -5.64
C TYR A 86 -0.28 -4.38 -6.43
N GLN A 87 -0.07 -5.62 -6.87
CA GLN A 87 -1.11 -6.40 -7.55
C GLN A 87 -2.33 -6.62 -6.65
N ARG A 88 -2.10 -6.92 -5.36
CA ARG A 88 -3.18 -7.05 -4.37
C ARG A 88 -3.92 -5.74 -4.19
N ALA A 89 -3.20 -4.61 -4.06
CA ALA A 89 -3.80 -3.29 -3.94
C ALA A 89 -4.61 -2.93 -5.19
N LEU A 90 -4.05 -3.16 -6.38
CA LEU A 90 -4.68 -2.89 -7.68
C LEU A 90 -6.01 -3.63 -7.83
N GLN A 91 -6.04 -4.93 -7.51
CA GLN A 91 -7.26 -5.73 -7.56
C GLN A 91 -8.32 -5.20 -6.57
N GLY A 92 -7.90 -4.81 -5.37
CA GLY A 92 -8.78 -4.21 -4.38
C GLY A 92 -9.37 -2.86 -4.84
N TYR A 93 -8.53 -1.95 -5.36
CA TYR A 93 -8.98 -0.65 -5.87
C TYR A 93 -9.93 -0.82 -7.07
N LYS A 94 -9.60 -1.71 -8.01
CA LYS A 94 -10.49 -2.07 -9.15
C LYS A 94 -11.85 -2.55 -8.67
N LYS A 95 -11.89 -3.40 -7.65
CA LYS A 95 -13.14 -3.94 -7.10
C LYS A 95 -13.95 -2.89 -6.33
N ALA A 96 -13.29 -2.03 -5.56
CA ALA A 96 -13.95 -1.06 -4.69
C ALA A 96 -14.45 0.19 -5.43
N TRP A 97 -13.68 0.69 -6.41
CA TRP A 97 -13.96 1.97 -7.08
C TRP A 97 -13.90 1.92 -8.61
N GLY A 98 -13.60 0.76 -9.18
CA GLY A 98 -13.50 0.60 -10.62
C GLY A 98 -12.09 0.85 -11.17
N PRO A 99 -11.90 0.57 -12.47
CA PRO A 99 -10.59 0.55 -13.08
C PRO A 99 -10.00 1.94 -13.36
N ASN A 100 -10.86 2.96 -13.51
CA ASN A 100 -10.46 4.34 -13.82
C ASN A 100 -10.35 5.26 -12.58
N HIS A 101 -10.47 4.68 -11.39
CA HIS A 101 -10.27 5.44 -10.15
C HIS A 101 -8.80 5.86 -10.02
N PRO A 102 -8.48 7.10 -9.57
CA PRO A 102 -7.10 7.59 -9.47
C PRO A 102 -6.16 6.63 -8.74
N LEU A 103 -6.59 6.05 -7.60
CA LEU A 103 -5.76 5.10 -6.84
C LEU A 103 -5.49 3.78 -7.59
N THR A 104 -6.43 3.33 -8.43
CA THR A 104 -6.22 2.16 -9.30
C THR A 104 -5.11 2.46 -10.31
N LEU A 105 -5.17 3.64 -10.91
CA LEU A 105 -4.25 4.09 -11.95
C LEU A 105 -2.85 4.35 -11.38
N ASP A 106 -2.77 5.00 -10.21
CA ASP A 106 -1.51 5.24 -9.51
C ASP A 106 -0.83 3.91 -9.14
N THR A 107 -1.60 2.92 -8.70
CA THR A 107 -1.07 1.58 -8.40
C THR A 107 -0.59 0.87 -9.66
N ALA A 108 -1.33 0.95 -10.77
CA ALA A 108 -0.91 0.39 -12.05
C ALA A 108 0.39 1.05 -12.56
N ASN A 109 0.50 2.36 -12.42
CA ASN A 109 1.71 3.10 -12.76
C ASN A 109 2.90 2.68 -11.86
N SER A 110 2.66 2.43 -10.57
CA SER A 110 3.69 1.94 -9.65
C SER A 110 4.23 0.56 -10.06
N ILE A 111 3.36 -0.35 -10.51
CA ILE A 111 3.77 -1.65 -11.06
C ILE A 111 4.56 -1.48 -12.36
N CYS A 112 4.16 -0.54 -13.21
CA CYS A 112 4.90 -0.27 -14.44
C CYS A 112 6.32 0.24 -14.17
N LEU A 113 6.47 1.24 -13.27
CA LEU A 113 7.78 1.72 -12.84
C LEU A 113 8.63 0.59 -12.26
N LEU A 114 8.03 -0.30 -11.47
CA LEU A 114 8.70 -1.47 -10.92
C LEU A 114 9.24 -2.42 -12.02
N TYR A 115 8.53 -2.58 -13.13
CA TYR A 115 9.01 -3.37 -14.27
C TYR A 115 10.11 -2.64 -15.05
N LEU A 116 10.00 -1.32 -15.24
CA LEU A 116 11.04 -0.52 -15.88
C LEU A 116 12.35 -0.56 -15.09
N ASP A 117 12.30 -0.46 -13.76
CA ASP A 117 13.47 -0.58 -12.88
C ASP A 117 14.15 -1.96 -12.96
N GLN A 118 13.40 -2.98 -13.38
CA GLN A 118 13.90 -4.33 -13.62
C GLN A 118 14.37 -4.56 -15.07
N GLY A 119 14.22 -3.59 -15.97
CA GLY A 119 14.48 -3.75 -17.41
C GLY A 119 13.48 -4.68 -18.12
N LYS A 120 12.27 -4.84 -17.54
CA LYS A 120 11.17 -5.67 -18.06
C LYS A 120 10.23 -4.83 -18.92
N ASP A 121 10.76 -4.32 -20.03
CA ASP A 121 10.06 -3.36 -20.89
C ASP A 121 8.74 -3.92 -21.46
N LYS A 122 8.70 -5.23 -21.74
CA LYS A 122 7.50 -5.89 -22.27
C LYS A 122 6.39 -5.96 -21.25
N GLU A 123 6.70 -6.36 -20.02
CA GLU A 123 5.75 -6.43 -18.92
C GLU A 123 5.24 -5.03 -18.54
N ALA A 124 6.12 -4.01 -18.61
CA ALA A 124 5.76 -2.61 -18.45
C ALA A 124 4.76 -2.14 -19.54
N GLU A 125 5.02 -2.49 -20.80
CA GLU A 125 4.14 -2.17 -21.93
C GLU A 125 2.77 -2.86 -21.79
N GLU A 126 2.74 -4.15 -21.45
CA GLU A 126 1.49 -4.90 -21.21
C GLU A 126 0.66 -4.26 -20.09
N MET A 127 1.30 -3.84 -18.98
CA MET A 127 0.63 -3.15 -17.89
C MET A 127 0.03 -1.80 -18.33
N TYR A 128 0.78 -1.02 -19.12
CA TYR A 128 0.28 0.25 -19.67
C TYR A 128 -0.91 0.04 -20.62
N GLN A 129 -0.84 -0.97 -21.50
CA GLN A 129 -1.94 -1.28 -22.41
C GLN A 129 -3.20 -1.70 -21.65
N GLN A 130 -3.06 -2.49 -20.58
CA GLN A 130 -4.19 -2.86 -19.72
C GLN A 130 -4.79 -1.66 -19.00
N ALA A 131 -3.95 -0.72 -18.52
CA ALA A 131 -4.43 0.52 -17.91
C ALA A 131 -5.15 1.42 -18.92
N LEU A 132 -4.64 1.53 -20.16
CA LEU A 132 -5.25 2.30 -21.26
C LEU A 132 -6.59 1.72 -21.70
N GLN A 133 -6.70 0.41 -21.86
CA GLN A 133 -7.97 -0.24 -22.23
C GLN A 133 -9.08 0.01 -21.20
N CYS A 134 -8.73 0.22 -19.93
CA CYS A 134 -9.70 0.59 -18.91
C CYS A 134 -10.28 1.98 -19.13
N TYR A 135 -9.49 2.95 -19.64
CA TYR A 135 -9.97 4.30 -19.96
C TYR A 135 -10.91 4.34 -21.17
N GLU A 136 -10.74 3.43 -22.13
CA GLU A 136 -11.53 3.42 -23.37
C GLU A 136 -12.93 2.78 -23.21
N GLN A 137 -13.20 2.13 -22.07
CA GLN A 137 -14.45 1.41 -21.81
C GLN A 137 -15.51 2.19 -21.00
N ASP A 138 -15.25 3.45 -20.63
CA ASP A 138 -16.21 4.38 -20.00
C ASP A 138 -16.74 5.43 -20.99
#